data_AF-A0AAW2PQ67-F1
#
_entry.id   AF-A0AAW2PQ67-F1
#
_cell.length_a   1.000
_cell.length_b   1.000
_cell.length_c   1.000
_cell.angle_alpha   90.00
_cell.angle_beta   90.00
_cell.angle_gamma   90.00
#
_symmetry.space_group_name_H-M   'P 1'
#
loop_
_entity.id
_entity.type
_entity.pdbx_description
1 polymer ?
#
loop_
_entity_poly.entity_id
_entity_poly.type
_entity_poly.pdbx_seq_one_letter_code
_entity_poly.pdbx_strand_id
1 'polypeptide(L)'
;MKQLETASGDEEKFAVVGKVLEGFALLEEAFAKCSKGKAFFGGDEVGYLDIALGCFLGWVKVAEIIGGGKLLDESKFPGLAGWAERFLSHDVAKDILPDALKILEFFGKVQAARAAAATTAAE
;
A
#
# COMPACT_ATOMS: atom_id res chain seq x y z
N MET A 1 7.84 -3.47 -7.63
CA MET A 1 6.68 -3.81 -8.48
C MET A 1 6.85 -5.16 -9.18
N LYS A 2 7.85 -5.35 -10.06
CA LYS A 2 8.01 -6.58 -10.86
C LYS A 2 8.04 -7.90 -10.06
N GLN A 3 8.60 -7.91 -8.85
CA GLN A 3 8.64 -9.12 -8.01
C GLN A 3 7.32 -9.46 -7.31
N LEU A 4 6.43 -8.47 -7.13
CA LEU A 4 5.09 -8.70 -6.59
C LEU A 4 4.16 -9.32 -7.65
N GLU A 5 4.40 -9.01 -8.94
CA GLU A 5 3.65 -9.55 -10.08
C GLU A 5 4.02 -11.01 -10.44
N THR A 6 5.17 -11.52 -10.01
CA THR A 6 5.73 -12.82 -10.49
C THR A 6 5.91 -13.90 -9.43
N ALA A 7 5.62 -13.63 -8.15
CA ALA A 7 5.80 -14.62 -7.08
C ALA A 7 4.77 -15.76 -7.21
N SER A 8 5.23 -16.91 -7.70
CA SER A 8 4.37 -18.06 -8.02
C SER A 8 4.26 -19.05 -6.85
N GLY A 9 5.19 -19.02 -5.88
CA GLY A 9 5.23 -19.92 -4.71
C GLY A 9 4.99 -19.20 -3.38
N ASP A 10 4.49 -19.94 -2.39
CA ASP A 10 4.12 -19.38 -1.07
C ASP A 10 5.33 -18.80 -0.33
N GLU A 11 6.51 -19.45 -0.40
CA GLU A 11 7.75 -18.92 0.20
C GLU A 11 8.18 -17.56 -0.40
N GLU A 12 8.05 -17.39 -1.72
CA GLU A 12 8.39 -16.13 -2.39
C GLU A 12 7.42 -15.01 -1.99
N LYS A 13 6.12 -15.32 -1.87
CA LYS A 13 5.11 -14.38 -1.38
C LYS A 13 5.39 -13.97 0.07
N PHE A 14 5.75 -14.91 0.94
CA PHE A 14 6.14 -14.63 2.32
C PHE A 14 7.39 -13.75 2.41
N ALA A 15 8.42 -14.02 1.61
CA ALA A 15 9.62 -13.20 1.58
C ALA A 15 9.34 -11.76 1.11
N VAL A 16 8.43 -11.59 0.14
CA VAL A 16 8.01 -10.26 -0.32
C VAL A 16 7.22 -9.52 0.75
N VAL A 17 6.28 -10.19 1.42
CA VAL A 17 5.53 -9.61 2.54
C VAL A 17 6.47 -9.23 3.68
N GLY A 18 7.47 -10.06 4.00
CA GLY A 18 8.49 -9.76 5.01
C GLY A 18 9.20 -8.44 4.73
N LYS A 19 9.67 -8.23 3.50
CA LYS A 19 10.32 -6.96 3.11
C LYS A 19 9.40 -5.74 3.19
N VAL A 20 8.11 -5.91 2.88
CA VAL A 20 7.12 -4.82 3.04
C VAL A 20 6.95 -4.46 4.51
N LEU A 21 6.85 -5.47 5.39
CA LEU A 21 6.73 -5.25 6.83
C LEU A 21 7.99 -4.62 7.43
N GLU A 22 9.19 -5.00 6.98
CA GLU A 22 10.45 -4.33 7.35
C GLU A 22 10.44 -2.85 6.92
N GLY A 23 9.96 -2.55 5.71
CA GLY A 23 9.78 -1.18 5.25
C GLY A 23 8.80 -0.38 6.14
N PHE A 24 7.68 -0.99 6.56
CA PHE A 24 6.76 -0.34 7.49
C PHE A 24 7.36 -0.13 8.88
N ALA A 25 8.20 -1.03 9.37
CA ALA A 25 8.91 -0.80 10.63
C ALA A 25 9.82 0.45 10.56
N LEU A 26 10.53 0.64 9.45
CA LEU A 26 11.36 1.84 9.24
C LEU A 26 10.50 3.11 9.14
N LEU A 27 9.34 3.03 8.47
CA LEU A 27 8.42 4.14 8.33
C LEU A 27 7.72 4.49 9.66
N GLU A 28 7.45 3.52 10.53
CA GLU A 28 6.91 3.73 11.87
C GLU A 28 7.91 4.52 12.73
N GLU A 29 9.18 4.14 12.70
CA GLU A 29 10.24 4.89 13.40
C GLU A 29 10.39 6.31 12.83
N ALA A 30 10.36 6.45 11.50
CA ALA A 30 10.40 7.74 10.84
C ALA A 30 9.17 8.59 11.22
N PHE A 31 7.98 8.00 11.32
CA PHE A 31 6.76 8.68 11.71
C PHE A 31 6.89 9.24 13.13
N ALA A 32 7.36 8.44 14.09
CA ALA A 32 7.57 8.90 15.46
C ALA A 32 8.53 10.09 15.55
N LYS A 33 9.62 10.08 14.76
CA LYS A 33 10.63 11.16 14.73
C LYS A 33 10.14 12.41 14.01
N CYS A 34 9.51 12.27 12.84
CA CYS A 34 9.12 13.38 11.98
C CYS A 34 7.85 14.07 12.50
N SER A 35 6.85 13.30 12.93
CA SER A 35 5.57 13.85 13.39
C SER A 35 5.70 14.62 14.69
N LYS A 36 6.69 14.29 15.54
CA LYS A 36 6.83 14.84 16.91
C LYS A 36 5.53 14.70 17.72
N GLY A 37 4.82 13.57 17.55
CA GLY A 37 3.56 13.28 18.21
C GLY A 37 2.33 13.94 17.57
N LYS A 38 2.47 14.53 16.38
CA LYS A 38 1.36 15.13 15.63
C LYS A 38 0.71 14.12 14.68
N ALA A 39 -0.34 14.57 13.99
CA ALA A 39 -1.22 13.73 13.18
C ALA A 39 -0.54 13.14 11.93
N PHE A 40 0.39 13.88 11.33
CA PHE A 40 1.00 13.63 10.03
C PHE A 40 2.54 13.65 10.10
N PHE A 41 3.21 13.10 9.07
CA PHE A 41 4.65 13.27 8.91
C PHE A 41 5.05 14.75 8.75
N GLY A 42 4.17 15.55 8.13
CA GLY A 42 4.27 17.01 8.06
C GLY A 42 3.99 17.74 9.38
N GLY A 43 3.63 17.03 10.46
CA GLY A 43 3.25 17.60 11.73
C GLY A 43 1.73 17.76 11.85
N ASP A 44 1.26 19.00 11.95
CA ASP A 44 -0.16 19.31 12.13
C ASP A 44 -0.97 19.18 10.82
N GLU A 45 -0.31 19.32 9.67
CA GLU A 45 -0.93 19.24 8.34
C GLU A 45 -0.26 18.19 7.45
N VAL A 46 -0.96 17.78 6.39
CA VAL A 46 -0.46 16.85 5.37
C VAL A 46 0.78 17.43 4.69
N GLY A 47 1.91 16.75 4.83
CA GLY A 47 3.17 17.11 4.21
C GLY A 47 3.53 16.25 3.00
N TYR A 48 4.74 16.47 2.46
CA TYR A 48 5.25 15.73 1.31
C TYR A 48 5.25 14.21 1.52
N LEU A 49 5.76 13.75 2.67
CA LEU A 49 5.88 12.33 2.95
C LEU A 49 4.51 11.66 3.15
N ASP A 50 3.54 12.39 3.70
CA ASP A 50 2.17 11.93 3.81
C ASP A 50 1.55 11.66 2.44
N ILE A 51 1.77 12.56 1.47
CA ILE A 51 1.28 12.38 0.09
C ILE A 51 2.00 11.22 -0.60
N ALA A 52 3.34 11.18 -0.49
CA ALA A 52 4.17 10.18 -1.13
C ALA A 52 3.88 8.76 -0.64
N LEU A 53 3.61 8.58 0.66
CA LEU A 53 3.23 7.29 1.22
C LEU A 53 1.72 7.02 1.03
N GLY A 54 0.89 8.04 1.22
CA GLY A 54 -0.56 7.94 1.16
C GLY A 54 -1.10 7.47 -0.19
N CYS A 55 -0.42 7.79 -1.29
CA CYS A 55 -0.80 7.32 -2.63
C CYS A 55 -0.74 5.79 -2.79
N PHE A 56 0.00 5.09 -1.92
CA PHE A 56 0.08 3.63 -1.92
C PHE A 56 -0.98 2.95 -1.06
N LEU A 57 -1.73 3.67 -0.21
CA LEU A 57 -2.70 3.07 0.72
C LEU A 57 -3.81 2.28 0.02
N GLY A 58 -4.22 2.68 -1.20
CA GLY A 58 -5.14 1.90 -2.02
C GLY A 58 -4.59 0.52 -2.36
N TRP A 59 -3.31 0.43 -2.74
CA TRP A 59 -2.63 -0.83 -3.03
C TRP A 59 -2.38 -1.68 -1.79
N VAL A 60 -2.08 -1.05 -0.65
CA VAL A 60 -1.98 -1.75 0.64
C VAL A 60 -3.29 -2.47 0.95
N LYS A 61 -4.44 -1.79 0.84
CA LYS A 61 -5.76 -2.41 1.04
C LYS A 61 -6.04 -3.56 0.06
N VAL A 62 -5.64 -3.41 -1.21
CA VAL A 62 -5.76 -4.51 -2.19
C VAL A 62 -4.94 -5.73 -1.75
N ALA A 63 -3.71 -5.52 -1.29
CA ALA A 63 -2.86 -6.61 -0.80
C ALA A 63 -3.46 -7.29 0.44
N GLU A 64 -4.06 -6.52 1.36
CA GLU A 64 -4.76 -7.06 2.53
C GLU A 64 -5.98 -7.90 2.13
N ILE A 65 -6.76 -7.48 1.14
CA ILE A 65 -7.90 -8.24 0.60
C ILE A 65 -7.45 -9.57 0.00
N ILE A 66 -6.40 -9.56 -0.83
CA ILE A 66 -5.89 -10.77 -1.48
C ILE A 66 -5.22 -11.72 -0.48
N GLY A 67 -4.45 -11.16 0.46
CA GLY A 67 -3.69 -11.93 1.45
C GLY A 67 -4.50 -12.36 2.67
N GLY A 68 -5.69 -11.81 2.90
CA GLY A 68 -6.55 -12.13 4.04
C GLY A 68 -6.01 -11.66 5.39
N GLY A 69 -5.07 -10.70 5.42
CA GLY A 69 -4.44 -10.22 6.65
C GLY A 69 -4.11 -8.73 6.57
N LYS A 70 -3.98 -8.07 7.74
CA LYS A 70 -3.59 -6.65 7.82
C LYS A 70 -2.09 -6.47 7.67
N LEU A 71 -1.70 -5.53 6.82
CA LEU A 71 -0.32 -5.10 6.64
C LEU A 71 0.01 -3.92 7.58
N LEU A 72 -0.88 -2.93 7.66
CA LEU A 72 -0.81 -1.87 8.67
C LEU A 72 -1.60 -2.30 9.92
N ASP A 73 -1.03 -3.26 10.64
CA ASP A 73 -1.59 -3.77 11.88
C ASP A 73 -1.27 -2.83 13.05
N GLU A 74 -2.28 -2.40 13.80
CA GLU A 74 -2.12 -1.44 14.91
C GLU A 74 -1.26 -1.98 16.07
N SER A 75 -1.21 -3.31 16.27
CA SER A 75 -0.34 -3.90 17.29
C SER A 75 1.15 -3.84 16.91
N LYS A 76 1.45 -3.72 15.61
CA LYS A 76 2.82 -3.69 15.08
C LYS A 76 3.27 -2.28 14.71
N PHE A 77 2.37 -1.49 14.12
CA PHE A 77 2.64 -0.17 13.56
C PHE A 77 1.55 0.83 14.02
N PRO A 78 1.43 1.12 15.32
CA PRO A 78 0.34 1.93 15.87
C PRO A 78 0.33 3.37 15.31
N GLY A 79 1.49 3.98 15.11
CA GLY A 79 1.63 5.32 14.55
C GLY A 79 1.16 5.38 13.10
N LEU A 80 1.65 4.47 12.25
CA LEU A 80 1.26 4.36 10.85
C LEU A 80 -0.19 3.95 10.66
N ALA A 81 -0.72 3.04 11.48
CA ALA A 81 -2.13 2.64 11.43
C ALA A 81 -3.04 3.85 11.68
N GLY A 82 -2.78 4.61 12.76
CA GLY A 82 -3.52 5.83 13.05
C GLY A 82 -3.30 6.93 12.01
N TRP A 83 -2.08 7.06 11.48
CA TRP A 83 -1.78 7.99 10.40
C TRP A 83 -2.59 7.67 9.14
N ALA A 84 -2.63 6.40 8.73
CA ALA A 84 -3.34 5.97 7.53
C ALA A 84 -4.84 6.25 7.63
N GLU A 85 -5.45 6.01 8.79
CA GLU A 85 -6.85 6.33 9.05
C GLU A 85 -7.11 7.84 8.94
N ARG A 86 -6.26 8.67 9.56
CA ARG A 86 -6.36 10.13 9.47
C ARG A 86 -6.17 10.64 8.05
N PHE A 87 -5.17 10.12 7.33
CA PHE A 87 -4.89 10.49 5.94
C PHE A 87 -6.07 10.15 5.04
N LEU A 88 -6.61 8.93 5.12
CA LEU A 88 -7.77 8.50 4.33
C LEU A 88 -9.05 9.29 4.66
N SER A 89 -9.15 9.79 5.89
CA SER A 89 -10.26 10.63 6.34
C SER A 89 -10.10 12.11 5.94
N HIS A 90 -8.90 12.50 5.48
CA HIS A 90 -8.61 13.86 5.02
C HIS A 90 -9.20 14.09 3.62
N ASP A 91 -9.73 15.29 3.35
CA ASP A 91 -10.48 15.55 2.11
C ASP A 91 -9.63 15.38 0.85
N VAL A 92 -8.32 15.68 0.92
CA VAL A 92 -7.35 15.41 -0.14
C VAL A 92 -7.31 13.93 -0.55
N ALA A 93 -7.52 13.00 0.38
CA ALA A 93 -7.45 11.57 0.08
C ALA A 93 -8.77 11.03 -0.48
N LYS A 94 -9.92 11.54 0.01
CA LYS A 94 -11.25 11.05 -0.38
C LYS A 94 -11.55 11.24 -1.87
N ASP A 95 -11.10 12.35 -2.44
CA ASP A 95 -11.36 12.66 -3.85
C ASP A 95 -10.37 12.00 -4.81
N ILE A 96 -9.20 11.57 -4.30
CA ILE A 96 -8.07 11.14 -5.13
C ILE A 96 -7.87 9.63 -5.08
N LEU A 97 -8.09 8.98 -3.93
CA LEU A 97 -7.82 7.55 -3.79
C LEU A 97 -9.00 6.71 -4.31
N PRO A 98 -8.80 5.91 -5.37
CA PRO A 98 -9.83 5.01 -5.85
C PRO A 98 -10.08 3.91 -4.82
N ASP A 99 -11.33 3.45 -4.76
CA ASP A 99 -11.74 2.31 -3.94
C ASP A 99 -10.86 1.08 -4.24
N ALA A 100 -10.48 0.34 -3.20
CA ALA A 100 -9.57 -0.80 -3.33
C ALA A 100 -10.10 -1.87 -4.29
N LEU A 101 -11.42 -2.13 -4.32
CA LEU A 101 -12.00 -3.09 -5.25
C LEU A 101 -11.93 -2.58 -6.69
N LYS A 102 -12.06 -1.27 -6.92
CA LYS A 102 -11.86 -0.68 -8.25
C LYS A 102 -10.41 -0.80 -8.72
N ILE A 103 -9.45 -0.60 -7.83
CA ILE A 103 -8.02 -0.80 -8.12
C ILE A 103 -7.77 -2.27 -8.50
N LEU A 104 -8.32 -3.21 -7.71
CA LEU A 104 -8.19 -4.64 -7.95
C LEU A 104 -8.82 -5.06 -9.30
N GLU A 105 -10.02 -4.58 -9.61
CA GLU A 105 -10.70 -4.83 -10.88
C GLU A 105 -9.88 -4.31 -12.06
N PHE A 106 -9.39 -3.07 -11.97
CA PHE A 106 -8.52 -2.47 -12.99
C PHE A 106 -7.25 -3.29 -13.19
N PHE A 107 -6.58 -3.69 -12.11
CA PHE A 107 -5.37 -4.51 -12.18
C PHE A 107 -5.65 -5.86 -12.87
N GLY A 108 -6.76 -6.52 -12.53
CA GLY A 108 -7.20 -7.75 -13.20
C GLY A 108 -7.38 -7.57 -14.71
N LYS A 109 -8.02 -6.46 -15.14
CA LYS A 109 -8.18 -6.12 -16.57
C LYS A 109 -6.84 -5.92 -17.27
N VAL A 110 -5.90 -5.20 -16.64
CA VAL A 110 -4.55 -4.98 -17.19
C VAL A 110 -3.80 -6.29 -17.34
N GLN A 111 -3.86 -7.18 -16.35
CA GLN A 111 -3.20 -8.49 -16.41
C GLN A 111 -3.79 -9.37 -17.52
N ALA A 112 -5.12 -9.41 -17.65
CA ALA A 112 -5.79 -10.14 -18.71
C ALA A 112 -5.42 -9.61 -20.11
N ALA A 113 -5.37 -8.29 -20.28
CA ALA A 113 -4.98 -7.66 -21.55
C ALA A 113 -3.51 -7.98 -21.91
N ARG A 114 -2.60 -7.94 -20.93
CA ARG A 114 -1.20 -8.30 -21.13
C ARG A 114 -1.03 -9.77 -21.51
N ALA A 115 -1.77 -10.67 -20.87
CA ALA A 115 -1.75 -12.09 -21.22
C ALA A 115 -2.25 -12.33 -22.64
N ALA A 116 -3.36 -11.70 -23.05
CA ALA A 116 -3.90 -11.81 -24.40
C ALA A 116 -2.94 -11.27 -25.47
N ALA A 117 -2.26 -10.14 -25.21
CA ALA A 117 -1.26 -9.56 -26.09
C ALA A 117 0.01 -10.42 -26.22
N ALA A 118 0.41 -11.12 -25.16
CA ALA A 118 1.53 -12.05 -25.20
C ALA A 118 1.23 -13.29 -26.03
N THR A 119 -0.01 -13.79 -26.01
CA THR A 119 -0.45 -14.92 -26.85
C THR A 119 -0.49 -14.55 -28.33
N THR A 120 -0.97 -13.34 -28.67
CA THR A 120 -1.04 -12.87 -30.06
C THR A 120 0.31 -12.51 -30.68
N ALA A 121 1.34 -12.27 -29.86
CA ALA A 121 2.72 -12.04 -30.34
C ALA A 121 3.53 -13.34 -30.51
N ALA A 122 2.99 -14.49 -30.07
CA ALA A 122 3.61 -15.81 -30.18
C ALA A 122 3.03 -16.65 -31.34
N GLU A 123 1.99 -16.16 -32.02
CA GLU A 123 1.43 -16.68 -33.27
C GLU A 123 1.99 -15.90 -34.48
#